data_AF-A0A948H0U0-F1
#
_entry.id   AF-A0A948H0U0-F1
#
_cell.length_a   1.000
_cell.length_b   1.000
_cell.length_c   1.000
_cell.angle_alpha   90.00
_cell.angle_beta   90.00
_cell.angle_gamma   90.00
#
_symmetry.space_group_name_H-M   'P 1'
#
loop_
_entity.id
_entity.type
_entity.pdbx_description
1 polymer ?
#
loop_
_entity_poly.entity_id
_entity_poly.type
_entity_poly.pdbx_seq_one_letter_code
_entity_poly.pdbx_strand_id
1 'polypeptide(L)'
;MRKVIIFLILLFWYQAGYCLQIDKVKVYFLNQDFKSAIKEGEKLLAVTSHHTSGSDELYYLLGLSYLKDGNYLRASDIFEIILKELPKSNLKDEARLGLGDAYYLKGDYSRAEKEY
;
A
#
# COMPACT_ATOMS: atom_id res chain seq x y z
N MET A 1 9.42 2.50 35.90
CA MET A 1 10.40 2.19 34.83
C MET A 1 10.15 0.86 34.13
N ARG A 2 9.88 -0.25 34.84
CA ARG A 2 9.69 -1.60 34.24
C ARG A 2 8.47 -1.75 33.29
N LYS A 3 7.36 -1.04 33.51
CA LYS A 3 6.18 -1.06 32.63
C LYS A 3 6.41 -0.38 31.26
N VAL A 4 7.23 0.67 31.22
CA VAL A 4 7.56 1.39 29.97
C VAL A 4 8.44 0.53 29.07
N ILE A 5 9.36 -0.23 29.65
CA ILE A 5 10.25 -1.15 28.92
C ILE A 5 9.45 -2.29 28.26
N ILE A 6 8.46 -2.88 28.96
CA ILE A 6 7.60 -3.93 28.38
C ILE A 6 6.74 -3.36 27.24
N PHE A 7 6.23 -2.14 27.37
CA PHE A 7 5.45 -1.48 26.32
C PHE A 7 6.30 -1.17 25.08
N LEU A 8 7.54 -0.72 25.27
CA LEU A 8 8.50 -0.48 24.18
C LEU A 8 8.92 -1.78 23.48
N ILE A 9 9.12 -2.87 24.24
CA ILE A 9 9.41 -4.19 23.65
C ILE A 9 8.19 -4.68 22.85
N LEU A 10 6.96 -4.57 23.36
CA LEU A 10 5.77 -4.97 22.60
C LEU A 10 5.60 -4.15 21.30
N LEU A 11 5.87 -2.84 21.34
CA LEU A 11 5.85 -1.98 20.15
C LEU A 11 6.95 -2.36 19.15
N PHE A 12 8.13 -2.73 19.63
CA PHE A 12 9.24 -3.18 18.79
C PHE A 12 8.94 -4.53 18.11
N TRP A 13 8.36 -5.48 18.84
CA TRP A 13 7.93 -6.77 18.29
C TRP A 13 6.76 -6.60 17.31
N TYR A 14 5.85 -5.67 17.59
CA TYR A 14 4.76 -5.32 16.68
C TYR A 14 5.29 -4.74 15.36
N GLN A 15 6.26 -3.83 15.43
CA GLN A 15 6.87 -3.21 14.26
C GLN A 15 7.74 -4.21 13.45
N ALA A 16 8.44 -5.13 14.12
CA ALA A 16 9.16 -6.22 13.47
C ALA A 16 8.19 -7.21 12.78
N GLY A 17 7.06 -7.52 13.41
CA GLY A 17 6.00 -8.35 12.83
C GLY A 17 5.33 -7.71 11.62
N TYR A 18 5.20 -6.38 11.61
CA TYR A 18 4.63 -5.62 10.49
C TYR A 18 5.49 -5.72 9.23
N CYS A 19 6.81 -5.50 9.36
CA CYS A 19 7.76 -5.64 8.24
C CYS A 19 7.69 -7.05 7.63
N LEU A 20 7.69 -8.08 8.48
CA LEU A 20 7.59 -9.48 8.05
C LEU A 20 6.30 -9.78 7.27
N GLN A 21 5.20 -9.10 7.59
CA GLN A 21 3.92 -9.31 6.90
C GLN A 21 3.89 -8.61 5.53
N ILE A 22 4.53 -7.45 5.37
CA ILE A 22 4.70 -6.80 4.06
C ILE A 22 5.54 -7.66 3.13
N ASP A 23 6.60 -8.31 3.63
CA ASP A 23 7.46 -9.17 2.82
C ASP A 23 6.67 -10.30 2.14
N LYS A 24 5.63 -10.83 2.82
CA LYS A 24 4.74 -11.83 2.22
C LYS A 24 3.97 -11.26 1.03
N VAL A 25 3.46 -10.03 1.13
CA VAL A 25 2.77 -9.34 0.02
C VAL A 25 3.74 -9.14 -1.15
N LYS A 26 4.98 -8.70 -0.87
CA LYS A 26 6.04 -8.55 -1.87
C LYS A 26 6.34 -9.87 -2.58
N VAL A 27 6.46 -10.98 -1.84
CA VAL A 27 6.72 -12.30 -2.41
C VAL A 27 5.61 -12.72 -3.36
N TYR A 28 4.33 -12.55 -2.98
CA TYR A 28 3.22 -12.86 -3.89
C TYR A 28 3.23 -11.97 -5.13
N PHE A 29 3.49 -10.67 -4.95
CA PHE A 29 3.60 -9.73 -6.07
C PHE A 29 4.72 -10.11 -7.05
N LEU A 30 5.90 -10.46 -6.54
CA LEU A 30 7.04 -10.90 -7.37
C LEU A 30 6.76 -12.22 -8.09
N ASN A 31 5.97 -13.10 -7.47
CA ASN A 31 5.50 -14.34 -8.09
C ASN A 31 4.35 -14.12 -9.09
N GLN A 32 3.94 -12.87 -9.34
CA GLN A 32 2.80 -12.48 -10.17
C GLN A 32 1.44 -13.01 -9.68
N ASP A 33 1.39 -13.52 -8.45
CA ASP A 33 0.14 -13.90 -7.80
C ASP A 33 -0.49 -12.67 -7.14
N PHE A 34 -1.03 -11.79 -7.99
CA PHE A 34 -1.60 -10.52 -7.54
C PHE A 34 -2.83 -10.71 -6.66
N LYS A 35 -3.60 -11.79 -6.87
CA LYS A 35 -4.79 -12.09 -6.05
C LYS A 35 -4.42 -12.44 -4.61
N SER A 36 -3.38 -13.26 -4.43
CA SER A 36 -2.87 -13.54 -3.08
C SER A 36 -2.22 -12.31 -2.45
N ALA A 37 -1.49 -11.51 -3.24
CA ALA A 37 -0.93 -10.24 -2.77
C ALA A 37 -2.02 -9.28 -2.26
N ILE A 38 -3.11 -9.13 -3.02
CA ILE A 38 -4.28 -8.31 -2.65
C ILE A 38 -4.89 -8.83 -1.36
N LYS A 39 -5.20 -10.13 -1.28
CA LYS A 39 -5.87 -10.73 -0.12
C LYS A 39 -5.07 -10.53 1.17
N GLU A 40 -3.76 -10.79 1.12
CA GLU A 40 -2.91 -10.64 2.30
C GLU A 40 -2.64 -9.17 2.62
N GLY A 41 -2.54 -8.30 1.61
CA GLY A 41 -2.40 -6.85 1.79
C GLY A 41 -3.63 -6.20 2.41
N GLU A 42 -4.84 -6.52 1.94
CA GLU A 42 -6.11 -6.06 2.55
C GLU A 42 -6.23 -6.54 4.00
N LYS A 43 -5.88 -7.81 4.26
CA LYS A 43 -5.87 -8.36 5.62
C LYS A 43 -4.89 -7.60 6.51
N LEU A 44 -3.71 -7.28 6.00
CA LEU A 44 -2.71 -6.52 6.74
C LEU A 44 -3.18 -5.09 7.04
N LEU A 45 -3.83 -4.43 6.08
CA LEU A 45 -4.45 -3.12 6.27
C LEU A 45 -5.59 -3.15 7.30
N ALA A 46 -6.37 -4.22 7.34
CA ALA A 46 -7.46 -4.35 8.32
C ALA A 46 -6.96 -4.50 9.77
N VAL A 47 -5.76 -5.05 9.95
CA VAL A 47 -5.14 -5.26 11.27
C VAL A 47 -4.34 -4.04 11.73
N THR A 48 -3.91 -3.20 10.80
CA THR A 48 -2.99 -2.09 11.06
C THR A 48 -3.72 -0.74 11.02
N SER A 49 -3.40 0.16 11.95
CA SER A 49 -3.93 1.52 11.92
C SER A 49 -3.17 2.35 10.89
N HIS A 50 -3.87 3.25 10.20
CA HIS A 50 -3.42 4.04 9.04
C HIS A 50 -2.20 4.97 9.31
N HIS A 51 -1.64 4.96 10.52
CA HIS A 51 -0.56 5.84 10.96
C HIS A 51 0.74 5.11 11.30
N THR A 52 0.86 3.83 10.93
CA THR A 52 2.07 3.05 11.22
C THR A 52 3.15 3.33 10.17
N SER A 53 4.42 3.40 10.61
CA SER A 53 5.58 3.52 9.73
C SER A 53 5.64 2.34 8.75
N GLY A 54 5.66 2.60 7.44
CA GLY A 54 5.59 1.60 6.37
C GLY A 54 4.18 1.26 5.87
N SER A 55 3.16 2.02 6.27
CA SER A 55 1.81 1.94 5.70
C SER A 55 1.78 2.37 4.23
N ASP A 56 2.58 3.35 3.86
CA ASP A 56 2.71 3.84 2.49
C ASP A 56 3.23 2.76 1.51
N GLU A 57 4.25 1.99 1.90
CA GLU A 57 4.75 0.88 1.10
C GLU A 57 3.66 -0.19 0.88
N LEU A 58 2.89 -0.51 1.92
CA LEU A 58 1.80 -1.48 1.81
C LEU A 58 0.68 -0.97 0.89
N TYR A 59 0.25 0.28 1.02
CA TYR A 59 -0.70 0.88 0.09
C TYR A 59 -0.15 0.86 -1.33
N TYR A 60 1.12 1.21 -1.54
CA TYR A 60 1.72 1.24 -2.86
C TYR A 60 1.75 -0.15 -3.52
N LEU A 61 2.20 -1.18 -2.78
CA LEU A 61 2.17 -2.57 -3.24
C LEU A 61 0.76 -3.06 -3.53
N LEU A 62 -0.23 -2.68 -2.72
CA LEU A 62 -1.61 -3.06 -2.94
C LEU A 62 -2.19 -2.37 -4.19
N GLY A 63 -1.90 -1.08 -4.38
CA GLY A 63 -2.27 -0.32 -5.59
C GLY A 63 -1.69 -0.95 -6.85
N LEU A 64 -0.40 -1.29 -6.84
CA LEU A 64 0.24 -2.01 -7.94
C LEU A 64 -0.36 -3.40 -8.17
N SER A 65 -0.69 -4.13 -7.09
CA SER A 65 -1.30 -5.45 -7.20
C SER A 65 -2.66 -5.39 -7.87
N TYR A 66 -3.53 -4.44 -7.48
CA TYR A 66 -4.81 -4.22 -8.17
C TYR A 66 -4.62 -3.78 -9.62
N LEU A 67 -3.65 -2.91 -9.90
CA LEU A 67 -3.35 -2.46 -11.26
C LEU A 67 -2.99 -3.65 -12.15
N LYS A 68 -2.15 -4.57 -11.66
CA LYS A 68 -1.73 -5.78 -12.37
C LYS A 68 -2.81 -6.85 -12.46
N ASP A 69 -3.71 -6.94 -11.48
CA ASP A 69 -4.91 -7.80 -11.54
C ASP A 69 -5.98 -7.27 -12.50
N GLY A 70 -5.85 -6.02 -12.98
CA GLY A 70 -6.81 -5.37 -13.87
C GLY A 70 -7.93 -4.63 -13.16
N ASN A 71 -7.88 -4.55 -11.82
CA ASN A 71 -8.86 -3.83 -11.01
C ASN A 71 -8.47 -2.35 -10.88
N TYR A 72 -8.56 -1.62 -11.98
CA TYR A 72 -8.08 -0.25 -12.07
C TYR A 72 -8.83 0.72 -11.15
N LEU A 73 -10.10 0.46 -10.85
CA LEU A 73 -10.87 1.29 -9.91
C LEU A 73 -10.32 1.17 -8.49
N ARG A 74 -10.06 -0.05 -8.02
CA ARG A 74 -9.43 -0.24 -6.70
C ARG A 74 -7.99 0.28 -6.69
N ALA A 75 -7.24 0.10 -7.78
CA ALA A 75 -5.90 0.66 -7.90
C ALA A 75 -5.92 2.19 -7.72
N SER A 76 -6.82 2.89 -8.42
CA SER A 76 -6.94 4.34 -8.28
C SER A 76 -7.33 4.77 -6.86
N ASP A 77 -8.28 4.08 -6.23
CA ASP A 77 -8.70 4.39 -4.86
C ASP A 77 -7.52 4.28 -3.87
N ILE A 78 -6.69 3.24 -4.03
CA ILE A 78 -5.52 3.02 -3.17
C ILE A 78 -4.43 4.08 -3.39
N PHE A 79 -4.11 4.42 -4.63
CA PHE A 79 -3.11 5.46 -4.90
C PHE A 79 -3.57 6.83 -4.41
N GLU A 80 -4.86 7.16 -4.52
CA GLU A 80 -5.40 8.41 -3.96
C GLU A 80 -5.23 8.52 -2.44
N ILE A 81 -5.31 7.41 -1.70
CA ILE A 81 -5.04 7.40 -0.25
C ILE A 81 -3.61 7.86 0.04
N ILE A 82 -2.62 7.39 -0.74
CA ILE A 82 -1.22 7.83 -0.55
C ILE A 82 -1.09 9.34 -0.78
N LEU A 83 -1.75 9.86 -1.82
CA LEU A 83 -1.67 11.27 -2.16
C LEU A 83 -2.38 12.19 -1.16
N LYS A 84 -3.53 11.75 -0.61
CA LYS A 84 -4.40 12.56 0.26
C LYS A 84 -4.08 12.38 1.74
N GLU A 85 -3.92 11.13 2.18
CA GLU A 85 -3.82 10.78 3.60
C GLU A 85 -2.38 10.60 4.07
N LEU A 86 -1.43 10.37 3.15
CA LEU A 86 0.00 10.20 3.47
C LEU A 86 0.83 11.36 2.87
N PRO A 87 0.58 12.62 3.27
CA PRO A 87 1.18 13.79 2.64
C PRO A 87 2.70 13.93 2.87
N LYS A 88 3.34 13.03 3.61
CA LYS A 88 4.80 13.00 3.83
C LYS A 88 5.46 11.73 3.29
N SER A 89 4.72 10.85 2.61
CA SER A 89 5.30 9.66 2.02
C SER A 89 6.27 10.03 0.89
N ASN A 90 7.38 9.31 0.82
CA ASN A 90 8.33 9.41 -0.29
C ASN A 90 7.81 8.74 -1.56
N LEU A 91 6.72 7.97 -1.48
CA LEU A 91 6.11 7.23 -2.60
C LEU A 91 5.03 8.03 -3.33
N LYS A 92 4.93 9.34 -3.07
CA LYS A 92 3.87 10.17 -3.65
C LYS A 92 3.97 10.28 -5.16
N ASP A 93 5.17 10.48 -5.67
CA ASP A 93 5.37 10.68 -7.10
C ASP A 93 5.10 9.36 -7.83
N GLU A 94 5.56 8.24 -7.28
CA GLU A 94 5.25 6.90 -7.79
C GLU A 94 3.76 6.57 -7.69
N ALA A 95 3.09 6.93 -6.59
CA ALA A 95 1.65 6.74 -6.45
C ALA A 95 0.86 7.60 -7.43
N ARG A 96 1.32 8.82 -7.72
CA ARG A 96 0.70 9.70 -8.72
C ARG A 96 0.82 9.13 -10.12
N LEU A 97 2.00 8.61 -10.48
CA LEU A 97 2.18 7.87 -11.74
C LEU A 97 1.27 6.63 -11.79
N GLY A 98 1.22 5.85 -10.71
CA GLY A 98 0.33 4.68 -10.62
C GLY A 98 -1.16 5.04 -10.74
N LEU A 99 -1.57 6.21 -10.22
CA LEU A 99 -2.93 6.73 -10.38
C LEU A 99 -3.21 7.13 -11.83
N GLY A 100 -2.26 7.79 -12.49
CA GLY A 100 -2.31 8.09 -13.92
C GLY A 100 -2.47 6.81 -14.76
N ASP A 101 -1.65 5.80 -14.48
CA ASP A 101 -1.72 4.49 -15.13
C ASP A 101 -3.06 3.79 -14.90
N ALA A 102 -3.60 3.84 -13.68
CA ALA A 102 -4.91 3.28 -13.36
C ALA A 102 -6.02 3.96 -14.16
N TYR A 103 -6.00 5.29 -14.26
CA TYR A 103 -6.96 6.03 -15.07
C TYR A 103 -6.81 5.75 -16.56
N TYR A 104 -5.58 5.69 -17.06
CA TYR A 104 -5.29 5.38 -18.46
C TYR A 104 -5.80 3.98 -18.85
N LEU A 105 -5.48 2.96 -18.05
CA LEU A 105 -5.89 1.57 -18.30
C LEU A 105 -7.41 1.37 -18.16
N LYS A 106 -8.08 2.20 -17.34
CA LYS A 106 -9.54 2.24 -17.25
C LYS A 106 -10.19 2.95 -18.45
N GLY A 107 -9.42 3.69 -19.25
CA GLY A 107 -9.91 4.50 -20.37
C GLY A 107 -10.33 5.92 -19.99
N ASP A 108 -10.05 6.38 -18.77
CA ASP A 108 -10.31 7.75 -18.32
C ASP A 108 -9.11 8.64 -18.61
N TYR A 109 -8.87 8.92 -19.89
CA TYR A 109 -7.71 9.68 -20.35
C TYR A 109 -7.69 11.12 -19.82
N SER A 110 -8.86 11.71 -19.58
CA SER A 110 -8.94 13.08 -19.03
C SER A 110 -8.42 13.17 -17.60
N ARG A 111 -8.65 12.13 -16.78
CA ARG A 111 -8.04 12.07 -15.45
C ARG A 111 -6.57 11.67 -15.52
N ALA A 112 -6.21 10.73 -16.40
CA ALA A 112 -4.81 10.32 -16.56
C ALA A 112 -3.90 11.51 -16.92
N GLU A 113 -4.32 12.35 -17.87
CA GLU A 113 -3.57 13.55 -18.29
C GLU A 113 -3.36 14.56 -17.14
N LYS A 114 -4.25 14.61 -16.16
CA LYS A 114 -4.11 15.52 -15.01
C LYS A 114 -3.10 15.01 -13.97
N GLU A 115 -2.90 13.69 -13.93
CA GLU A 115 -2.02 13.06 -12.94
C GLU A 115 -0.57 12.93 -13.45
N TYR A 116 -0.36 12.84 -14.77
CA TYR A 116 0.96 12.94 -15.40
C TYR A 116 1.50 14.38 -15.44
#